data_AF-A0A7C9A4M2-F1
#
_entry.id   AF-A0A7C9A4M2-F1
#
_cell.length_a   1.000
_cell.length_b   1.000
_cell.length_c   1.000
_cell.angle_alpha   90.00
_cell.angle_beta   90.00
_cell.angle_gamma   90.00
#
_symmetry.space_group_name_H-M   'P 1'
#
loop_
_entity.id
_entity.type
_entity.pdbx_description
1 polymer ?
#
loop_
_entity_poly.entity_id
_entity_poly.type
_entity_poly.pdbx_seq_one_letter_code
_entity_poly.pdbx_strand_id
1 'polypeptide(L)'
;QCLKKWGFRRCEDICWVKTNKHTATPALRHDSHTLFQHSKEHCLMGIKGTVRRSTDGHIIHANIDTDVIIAEEPPYGSTAKPEEMYRIIEHFALGRRRIELFGEDHNIRPGWLTVGKGLSSSNFNVEAYVRNFADKDGKVWHGGGGRNPPPDAPHLVQTTPEIESLRPKSPMKNQQQTQQQSNSISLTTASSISRRAGGNSPQNPTAFSLNQEASTSTNPWASPMEVFRGPADNAFDMYGYNIQSMQPNGEYLDFESQRMMNMM
;
A
#
# COMPACT_ATOMS: atom_id res chain seq x y z
N GLN A 1 -2.80 2.29 15.90
CA GLN A 1 -3.07 3.48 16.75
C GLN A 1 -2.37 4.74 16.22
N CYS A 2 -1.08 4.69 15.88
CA CYS A 2 -0.33 5.83 15.33
C CYS A 2 -0.94 6.44 14.06
N LEU A 3 -1.32 5.63 13.06
CA LEU A 3 -2.00 6.12 11.84
C LEU A 3 -3.21 7.01 12.17
N LYS A 4 -4.08 6.56 13.08
CA LYS A 4 -5.24 7.33 13.54
C LYS A 4 -4.82 8.63 14.21
N LYS A 5 -3.82 8.61 15.10
CA LYS A 5 -3.29 9.81 15.78
C LYS A 5 -2.75 10.84 14.79
N TRP A 6 -2.13 10.41 13.69
CA TRP A 6 -1.60 11.29 12.64
C TRP A 6 -2.64 11.68 11.56
N GLY A 7 -3.88 11.20 11.68
CA GLY A 7 -4.98 11.52 10.77
C GLY A 7 -4.97 10.71 9.47
N PHE A 8 -4.33 9.54 9.47
CA PHE A 8 -4.34 8.60 8.35
C PHE A 8 -5.38 7.48 8.58
N ARG A 9 -6.00 7.02 7.50
CA ARG A 9 -6.76 5.78 7.45
C ARG A 9 -5.85 4.67 6.91
N ARG A 10 -5.81 3.50 7.54
CA ARG A 10 -5.09 2.34 6.98
C ARG A 10 -5.77 1.97 5.66
N CYS A 11 -4.99 1.81 4.60
CA CYS A 11 -5.51 1.44 3.28
C CYS A 11 -4.90 0.14 2.73
N GLU A 12 -3.64 -0.18 3.05
CA GLU A 12 -2.96 -1.43 2.65
C GLU A 12 -2.04 -1.94 3.76
N ASP A 13 -1.56 -3.16 3.61
CA ASP A 13 -0.56 -3.81 4.48
C ASP A 13 0.45 -4.59 3.62
N ILE A 14 1.61 -3.97 3.37
CA ILE A 14 2.66 -4.58 2.55
C ILE A 14 3.44 -5.57 3.41
N CYS A 15 3.36 -6.85 3.08
CA CYS A 15 4.05 -7.93 3.78
C CYS A 15 5.43 -8.18 3.16
N TRP A 16 6.48 -7.91 3.93
CA TRP A 16 7.83 -8.34 3.57
C TRP A 16 8.11 -9.72 4.16
N VAL A 17 8.05 -10.73 3.30
CA VAL A 17 8.37 -12.13 3.62
C VAL A 17 9.87 -12.36 3.48
N LYS A 18 10.48 -12.89 4.53
CA LYS A 18 11.92 -13.14 4.61
C LYS A 18 12.23 -14.60 4.34
N THR A 19 13.01 -14.86 3.28
CA THR A 19 13.52 -16.20 2.98
C THR A 19 14.81 -16.47 3.74
N ASN A 20 15.15 -17.75 3.89
CA ASN A 20 16.34 -18.23 4.58
C ASN A 20 17.16 -19.18 3.69
N LYS A 21 17.18 -18.90 2.38
CA LYS A 21 17.78 -19.76 1.36
C LYS A 21 19.28 -19.99 1.60
N HIS A 22 19.98 -18.99 2.11
CA HIS A 22 21.42 -19.02 2.32
C HIS A 22 21.79 -19.42 3.76
N THR A 23 20.93 -19.13 4.72
CA THR A 23 21.14 -19.47 6.14
C THR A 23 19.93 -20.22 6.66
N ALA A 24 19.88 -21.53 6.44
CA ALA A 24 18.75 -22.38 6.83
C ALA A 24 18.60 -22.54 8.36
N THR A 25 19.55 -22.04 9.15
CA THR A 25 19.46 -22.06 10.60
C THR A 25 18.24 -21.24 11.04
N PRO A 26 17.38 -21.76 11.92
CA PRO A 26 16.35 -20.92 12.54
C PRO A 26 17.10 -19.78 13.21
N ALA A 27 16.95 -18.54 12.72
CA ALA A 27 17.25 -17.41 13.58
C ALA A 27 16.30 -17.60 14.76
N LEU A 28 16.81 -18.09 15.89
CA LEU A 28 16.09 -18.35 17.14
C LEU A 28 15.59 -17.00 17.69
N ARG A 29 14.70 -16.33 16.96
CA ARG A 29 13.85 -15.25 17.44
C ARG A 29 12.67 -15.93 18.11
N HIS A 30 12.95 -16.74 19.14
CA HIS A 30 11.91 -17.23 20.02
C HIS A 30 11.48 -16.04 20.88
N ASP A 31 10.33 -15.48 20.51
CA ASP A 31 9.58 -14.63 21.42
C ASP A 31 8.66 -15.55 22.22
N SER A 32 8.81 -15.56 23.55
CA SER A 32 7.98 -16.36 24.45
C SER A 32 6.48 -16.05 24.35
N HIS A 33 6.12 -14.93 23.72
CA HIS A 33 4.75 -14.50 23.50
C HIS A 33 4.17 -14.92 22.14
N THR A 34 4.93 -15.63 21.28
CA THR A 34 4.47 -16.00 19.94
C THR A 34 4.38 -17.52 19.78
N LEU A 35 3.30 -17.99 19.15
CA LEU A 35 3.11 -19.41 18.83
C LEU A 35 3.88 -19.82 17.56
N PHE A 36 4.08 -18.88 16.64
CA PHE A 36 4.76 -19.11 15.37
C PHE A 36 6.04 -18.29 15.27
N GLN A 37 6.98 -18.81 14.48
CA GLN A 37 8.17 -18.07 14.11
C GLN A 37 7.79 -16.85 13.25
N HIS A 38 8.28 -15.68 13.62
CA HIS A 38 8.11 -14.48 12.81
C HIS A 38 9.12 -14.50 11.64
N SER A 39 8.61 -14.75 10.44
CA SER A 39 9.38 -14.76 9.16
C SER A 39 8.96 -13.62 8.22
N LYS A 40 8.22 -12.63 8.72
CA LYS A 40 7.79 -11.48 7.92
C LYS A 40 7.65 -10.22 8.74
N GLU A 41 7.75 -9.08 8.06
CA GLU A 41 7.43 -7.75 8.59
C GLU A 41 6.22 -7.15 7.87
N HIS A 42 5.49 -6.29 8.57
CA HIS A 42 4.32 -5.58 8.04
C HIS A 42 4.64 -4.10 7.87
N CYS A 43 4.50 -3.57 6.65
CA CYS A 43 4.58 -2.16 6.34
C CYS A 43 3.18 -1.62 6.08
N LEU A 44 2.59 -1.02 7.12
CA LEU A 44 1.23 -0.48 7.06
C LEU A 44 1.18 0.79 6.23
N MET A 45 0.34 0.80 5.20
CA MET A 45 0.11 1.97 4.36
C MET A 45 -1.08 2.79 4.87
N GLY A 46 -0.89 4.11 4.96
CA GLY A 46 -1.92 5.05 5.38
C GLY A 46 -2.25 6.09 4.30
N ILE A 47 -3.53 6.42 4.16
CA ILE A 47 -4.00 7.53 3.31
C ILE A 47 -4.54 8.69 4.16
N LYS A 48 -4.20 9.91 3.77
CA LYS A 48 -4.72 11.16 4.33
C LYS A 48 -5.35 12.00 3.22
N GLY A 49 -6.49 12.62 3.51
CA GLY A 49 -7.30 13.34 2.52
C GLY A 49 -8.19 12.42 1.66
N THR A 50 -8.55 12.90 0.48
CA THR A 50 -9.46 12.24 -0.47
C THR A 50 -8.75 12.04 -1.80
N VAL A 51 -8.49 10.79 -2.15
CA VAL A 51 -7.89 10.40 -3.44
C VAL A 51 -8.76 9.31 -4.05
N ARG A 52 -9.11 9.47 -5.33
CA ARG A 52 -9.98 8.58 -6.10
C ARG A 52 -9.24 8.09 -7.32
N ARG A 53 -9.04 6.78 -7.42
CA ARG A 53 -8.34 6.11 -8.54
C ARG A 53 -8.87 6.50 -9.93
N SER A 54 -10.17 6.76 -10.05
CA SER A 54 -10.82 7.11 -11.31
C SER A 54 -10.55 8.53 -11.80
N THR A 55 -10.23 9.47 -10.90
CA THR A 55 -10.11 10.90 -11.23
C THR A 55 -8.75 11.50 -10.90
N ASP A 56 -8.01 10.91 -9.95
CA ASP A 56 -6.75 11.43 -9.43
C ASP A 56 -5.54 10.64 -9.97
N GLY A 57 -5.58 10.24 -11.24
CA GLY A 57 -4.50 9.50 -11.89
C GLY A 57 -3.17 10.28 -11.95
N HIS A 58 -3.25 11.62 -11.94
CA HIS A 58 -2.08 12.50 -11.85
C HIS A 58 -1.41 12.52 -10.46
N ILE A 59 -2.02 11.88 -9.46
CA ILE A 59 -1.48 11.79 -8.10
C ILE A 59 -1.04 10.35 -7.81
N ILE A 60 -1.83 9.37 -8.26
CA ILE A 60 -1.57 7.96 -7.99
C ILE A 60 -1.70 7.07 -9.22
N HIS A 61 -0.80 6.10 -9.34
CA HIS A 61 -0.94 4.95 -10.22
C HIS A 61 -1.18 3.71 -9.35
N ALA A 62 -2.45 3.45 -9.03
CA ALA A 62 -2.80 2.27 -8.24
C ALA A 62 -2.69 0.98 -9.05
N ASN A 63 -2.51 -0.14 -8.35
CA ASN A 63 -2.48 -1.49 -8.92
C ASN A 63 -1.31 -1.79 -9.87
N ILE A 64 -0.22 -1.03 -9.78
CA ILE A 64 1.04 -1.33 -10.48
C ILE A 64 1.76 -2.48 -9.79
N ASP A 65 1.94 -2.37 -8.48
CA ASP A 65 2.66 -3.35 -7.66
C ASP A 65 1.72 -4.12 -6.73
N THR A 66 2.21 -5.28 -6.25
CA THR A 66 1.54 -6.11 -5.23
C THR A 66 1.91 -5.69 -3.81
N ASP A 67 1.17 -6.17 -2.82
CA ASP A 67 1.38 -5.93 -1.39
C ASP A 67 2.30 -6.97 -0.72
N VAL A 68 3.11 -7.68 -1.50
CA VAL A 68 4.05 -8.69 -1.00
C VAL A 68 5.43 -8.42 -1.57
N ILE A 69 6.43 -8.41 -0.69
CA ILE A 69 7.85 -8.37 -1.03
C ILE A 69 8.46 -9.69 -0.54
N ILE A 70 9.19 -10.39 -1.39
CA ILE A 70 9.91 -11.63 -1.00
C ILE A 70 11.40 -11.38 -1.20
N ALA A 71 12.15 -11.38 -0.11
CA ALA A 71 13.60 -11.21 -0.15
C ALA A 71 14.28 -12.03 0.95
N GLU A 72 15.58 -12.28 0.79
CA GLU A 72 16.36 -12.97 1.82
C GLU A 72 16.42 -12.15 3.11
N GLU A 73 16.43 -12.83 4.26
CA GLU A 73 16.63 -12.21 5.55
C GLU A 73 17.96 -11.43 5.56
N PRO A 74 17.93 -10.12 5.88
CA PRO A 74 19.15 -9.33 5.94
C PRO A 74 20.02 -9.75 7.13
N PRO A 75 21.30 -9.35 7.16
CA PRO A 75 22.17 -9.60 8.30
C PRO A 75 21.54 -9.16 9.62
N TYR A 76 21.80 -9.92 10.69
CA TYR A 76 21.24 -9.65 12.01
C TYR A 76 21.55 -8.20 12.44
N GLY A 77 20.52 -7.47 12.86
CA GLY A 77 20.62 -6.07 13.30
C GLY A 77 20.52 -5.05 12.17
N SER A 78 20.46 -5.48 10.90
CA SER A 78 20.26 -4.58 9.77
C SER A 78 18.89 -3.90 9.83
N THR A 79 18.89 -2.58 9.65
CA THR A 79 17.70 -1.75 9.47
C THR A 79 17.36 -1.50 8.01
N ALA A 80 18.18 -2.02 7.08
CA ALA A 80 18.02 -1.83 5.65
C ALA A 80 16.67 -2.37 5.18
N LYS A 81 15.97 -1.56 4.38
CA LYS A 81 14.71 -1.93 3.75
C LYS A 81 15.00 -2.51 2.36
N PRO A 82 14.20 -3.49 1.90
CA PRO A 82 14.36 -4.03 0.55
C PRO A 82 14.14 -2.91 -0.48
N GLU A 83 14.95 -2.88 -1.54
CA GLU A 83 14.86 -1.83 -2.59
C GLU A 83 13.44 -1.72 -3.16
N GLU A 84 12.76 -2.86 -3.30
CA GLU A 84 11.38 -2.97 -3.80
C GLU A 84 10.39 -2.10 -3.00
N MET A 85 10.63 -1.89 -1.70
CA MET A 85 9.82 -0.98 -0.87
C MET A 85 9.79 0.44 -1.46
N TYR A 86 10.94 0.96 -1.88
CA TYR A 86 11.02 2.29 -2.48
C TYR A 86 10.32 2.34 -3.84
N ARG A 87 10.43 1.27 -4.63
CA ARG A 87 9.82 1.17 -5.96
C ARG A 87 8.29 1.18 -5.87
N ILE A 88 7.72 0.40 -4.95
CA ILE A 88 6.27 0.39 -4.68
C ILE A 88 5.78 1.81 -4.35
N ILE A 89 6.50 2.54 -3.49
CA ILE A 89 6.11 3.90 -3.09
C ILE A 89 6.21 4.88 -4.27
N GLU A 90 7.28 4.79 -5.05
CA GLU A 90 7.55 5.68 -6.20
C GLU A 90 6.61 5.44 -7.38
N HIS A 91 6.27 4.18 -7.66
CA HIS A 91 5.28 3.81 -8.68
C HIS A 91 3.87 4.21 -8.25
N PHE A 92 3.51 3.98 -6.99
CA PHE A 92 2.16 4.28 -6.51
C PHE A 92 1.90 5.79 -6.43
N ALA A 93 2.79 6.56 -5.82
CA ALA A 93 2.60 7.99 -5.55
C ALA A 93 3.49 8.87 -6.42
N LEU A 94 2.86 9.68 -7.27
CA LEU A 94 3.53 10.61 -8.18
C LEU A 94 4.04 11.88 -7.46
N GLY A 95 3.78 12.04 -6.16
CA GLY A 95 4.33 13.13 -5.36
C GLY A 95 5.86 13.02 -5.20
N ARG A 96 6.59 14.08 -5.56
CA ARG A 96 8.06 14.16 -5.50
C ARG A 96 8.62 14.49 -4.12
N ARG A 97 7.77 14.88 -3.17
CA ARG A 97 8.16 15.23 -1.79
C ARG A 97 8.10 13.98 -0.91
N ARG A 98 9.14 13.16 -0.96
CA ARG A 98 9.25 11.89 -0.20
C ARG A 98 10.20 12.07 0.97
N ILE A 99 9.81 11.57 2.14
CA ILE A 99 10.62 11.63 3.36
C ILE A 99 10.76 10.23 3.94
N GLU A 100 11.99 9.87 4.29
CA GLU A 100 12.31 8.68 5.06
C GLU A 100 12.77 9.12 6.45
N LEU A 101 11.98 8.75 7.46
CA LEU A 101 12.34 8.98 8.86
C LEU A 101 13.07 7.75 9.40
N PHE A 102 14.04 8.00 10.28
CA PHE A 102 14.91 7.00 10.90
C PHE A 102 15.86 6.29 9.92
N GLY A 103 16.14 6.91 8.76
CA GLY A 103 17.12 6.38 7.83
C GLY A 103 18.57 6.58 8.29
N GLU A 104 19.46 5.76 7.76
CA GLU A 104 20.90 5.76 7.93
C GLU A 104 21.58 6.06 6.59
N ASP A 105 22.92 6.14 6.56
CA ASP A 105 23.67 6.47 5.34
C ASP A 105 23.37 5.52 4.17
N HIS A 106 23.10 4.24 4.46
CA HIS A 106 22.77 3.25 3.44
C HIS A 106 21.34 3.40 2.88
N ASN A 107 20.50 4.25 3.46
CA ASN A 107 19.15 4.55 2.97
C ASN A 107 19.10 5.77 2.05
N ILE A 108 20.21 6.50 1.85
CA ILE A 108 20.22 7.72 1.04
C ILE A 108 19.86 7.37 -0.43
N ARG A 109 18.78 7.99 -0.94
CA ARG A 109 18.23 7.72 -2.27
C ARG A 109 17.85 9.01 -3.00
N PRO A 110 18.18 9.16 -4.30
CA PRO A 110 17.70 10.28 -5.11
C PRO A 110 16.17 10.41 -5.07
N GLY A 111 15.66 11.63 -4.94
CA GLY A 111 14.22 11.90 -4.84
C GLY A 111 13.63 11.73 -3.43
N TRP A 112 14.45 11.40 -2.43
CA TRP A 112 14.06 11.29 -1.02
C TRP A 112 14.80 12.29 -0.14
N LEU A 113 14.13 12.75 0.91
CA LEU A 113 14.74 13.40 2.06
C LEU A 113 14.88 12.36 3.17
N THR A 114 16.12 11.99 3.50
CA THR A 114 16.40 11.02 4.58
C THR A 114 16.74 11.78 5.87
N VAL A 115 16.07 11.44 6.97
CA VAL A 115 16.27 12.06 8.28
C VAL A 115 16.40 10.98 9.34
N GLY A 116 17.54 10.91 10.02
CA GLY A 116 17.75 9.95 11.09
C GLY A 116 18.99 10.25 11.92
N LYS A 117 19.09 9.58 13.08
CA LYS A 117 20.22 9.74 14.00
C LYS A 117 21.48 8.98 13.54
N GLY A 118 21.33 7.99 12.65
CA GLY A 118 22.42 7.20 12.11
C GLY A 118 23.04 7.76 10.83
N LEU A 119 22.72 9.02 10.49
CA LEU A 119 23.37 9.72 9.38
C LEU A 119 24.72 10.29 9.84
N SER A 120 25.77 10.08 9.06
CA SER A 120 27.12 10.60 9.37
C SER A 120 27.30 12.09 9.04
N SER A 121 26.45 12.63 8.18
CA SER A 121 26.51 14.03 7.73
C SER A 121 25.14 14.57 7.32
N SER A 122 25.05 15.89 7.11
CA SER A 122 23.84 16.56 6.66
C SER A 122 24.15 17.55 5.54
N ASN A 123 23.33 17.54 4.50
CA ASN A 123 23.34 18.51 3.41
C ASN A 123 22.00 19.24 3.26
N PHE A 124 21.10 19.11 4.24
CA PHE A 124 19.75 19.65 4.13
C PHE A 124 19.75 21.18 4.16
N ASN A 125 19.32 21.79 3.06
CA ASN A 125 19.01 23.21 3.00
C ASN A 125 17.55 23.38 2.57
N VAL A 126 16.74 24.02 3.40
CA VAL A 126 15.29 24.10 3.21
C VAL A 126 14.94 24.93 1.97
N GLU A 127 15.62 26.05 1.73
CA GLU A 127 15.36 26.91 0.58
C GLU A 127 15.67 26.19 -0.74
N ALA A 128 16.80 25.49 -0.80
CA ALA A 128 17.20 24.69 -1.96
C ALA A 128 16.26 23.51 -2.17
N TYR A 129 15.85 22.82 -1.10
CA TYR A 129 14.88 21.73 -1.19
C TYR A 129 13.55 22.22 -1.75
N VAL A 130 12.98 23.28 -1.15
CA VAL A 130 11.67 23.84 -1.52
C VAL A 130 11.65 24.36 -2.96
N ARG A 131 12.77 24.95 -3.44
CA ARG A 131 12.90 25.45 -4.81
C ARG A 131 12.64 24.38 -5.88
N ASN A 132 12.89 23.09 -5.59
CA ASN A 132 12.63 21.99 -6.54
C ASN A 132 11.14 21.75 -6.82
N PHE A 133 10.25 22.36 -6.03
CA PHE A 133 8.81 22.13 -6.04
C PHE A 133 7.99 23.42 -6.22
N ALA A 134 8.66 24.54 -6.43
CA ALA A 134 8.02 25.82 -6.70
C ALA A 134 7.59 25.91 -8.17
N ASP A 135 6.52 26.65 -8.44
CA ASP A 135 6.09 27.00 -9.79
C ASP A 135 6.94 28.14 -10.38
N LYS A 136 6.56 28.59 -11.58
CA LYS A 136 7.26 29.67 -12.30
C LYS A 136 7.26 31.00 -11.52
N ASP A 137 6.30 31.19 -10.63
CA ASP A 137 6.15 32.38 -9.79
C ASP A 137 6.81 32.20 -8.41
N GLY A 138 7.52 31.07 -8.20
CA GLY A 138 8.17 30.75 -6.93
C GLY A 138 7.21 30.24 -5.85
N LYS A 139 5.94 30.00 -6.18
CA LYS A 139 4.93 29.56 -5.22
C LYS A 139 4.91 28.04 -5.11
N VAL A 140 4.72 27.56 -3.88
CA VAL A 140 4.69 26.12 -3.57
C VAL A 140 3.28 25.72 -3.21
N TRP A 141 2.84 24.58 -3.74
CA TRP A 141 1.56 24.01 -3.34
C TRP A 141 1.68 23.39 -1.94
N HIS A 142 1.05 24.04 -0.96
CA HIS A 142 1.01 23.58 0.44
C HIS A 142 -0.17 22.65 0.75
N GLY A 143 -1.14 22.56 -0.16
CA GLY A 143 -2.40 21.87 0.08
C GLY A 143 -3.33 22.64 1.03
N GLY A 144 -4.55 22.14 1.17
CA GLY A 144 -5.58 22.76 2.02
C GLY A 144 -6.96 22.82 1.36
N GLY A 145 -8.01 23.01 2.17
CA GLY A 145 -9.38 23.20 1.68
C GLY A 145 -10.03 21.98 1.02
N GLY A 146 -9.50 20.77 1.25
CA GLY A 146 -10.05 19.53 0.68
C GLY A 146 -9.83 19.37 -0.83
N ARG A 147 -8.95 20.19 -1.44
CA ARG A 147 -8.65 20.13 -2.87
C ARG A 147 -7.36 19.37 -3.14
N ASN A 148 -7.40 18.60 -4.22
CA ASN A 148 -6.23 17.92 -4.77
C ASN A 148 -5.36 18.92 -5.58
N PRO A 149 -4.05 18.67 -5.70
CA PRO A 149 -3.18 19.48 -6.54
C PRO A 149 -3.62 19.40 -8.02
N PRO A 150 -3.42 20.49 -8.79
CA PRO A 150 -3.65 20.43 -10.23
C PRO A 150 -2.65 19.47 -10.91
N PRO A 151 -2.99 18.85 -12.06
CA PRO A 151 -2.14 17.86 -12.73
C PRO A 151 -0.75 18.35 -13.13
N ASP A 152 -0.58 19.65 -13.35
CA ASP A 152 0.66 20.32 -13.73
C ASP A 152 1.47 20.81 -12.51
N ALA A 153 1.04 20.50 -11.28
CA ALA A 153 1.72 20.96 -10.08
C ALA A 153 3.20 20.50 -10.06
N PRO A 154 4.17 21.41 -9.82
CA PRO A 154 5.61 21.07 -9.93
C PRO A 154 6.11 19.97 -9.00
N HIS A 155 5.39 19.71 -7.91
CA HIS A 155 5.70 18.65 -6.95
C HIS A 155 5.18 17.27 -7.36
N LEU A 156 4.54 17.15 -8.53
CA LEU A 156 4.11 15.88 -9.11
C LEU A 156 5.09 15.46 -10.23
N VAL A 157 5.31 14.16 -10.34
CA VAL A 157 5.94 13.55 -11.51
C VAL A 157 4.90 13.53 -12.63
N GLN A 158 5.26 14.08 -13.79
CA GLN A 158 4.39 14.03 -14.96
C GLN A 158 4.36 12.62 -15.55
N THR A 159 3.18 12.20 -15.97
CA THR A 159 2.96 10.95 -16.70
C THR A 159 3.10 11.17 -18.20
N THR A 160 3.38 10.11 -18.95
CA THR A 160 3.44 10.15 -20.42
C THR A 160 2.24 9.42 -21.03
N PRO A 161 1.87 9.71 -22.29
CA PRO A 161 0.80 8.98 -22.98
C PRO A 161 1.02 7.45 -22.99
N GLU A 162 2.27 7.02 -23.09
CA GLU A 162 2.64 5.60 -23.07
C GLU A 162 2.36 4.98 -21.71
N ILE A 163 2.76 5.64 -20.61
CA ILE A 163 2.46 5.19 -19.24
C ILE A 163 0.96 5.14 -19.02
N GLU A 164 0.23 6.17 -19.44
CA GLU A 164 -1.24 6.23 -19.35
C GLU A 164 -1.92 5.11 -20.14
N SER A 165 -1.32 4.67 -21.26
CA SER A 165 -1.88 3.60 -22.09
C SER A 165 -1.67 2.21 -21.48
N LEU A 166 -0.58 2.01 -20.75
CA LEU A 166 -0.18 0.71 -20.20
C LEU A 166 -0.65 0.49 -18.76
N ARG A 167 -0.80 1.56 -17.96
CA ARG A 167 -1.14 1.39 -16.55
C ARG A 167 -2.56 0.84 -16.35
N PRO A 168 -2.80 0.04 -15.30
CA PRO A 168 -4.12 -0.46 -14.97
C PRO A 168 -5.11 0.69 -14.68
N LYS A 169 -6.31 0.59 -15.27
CA LYS A 169 -7.41 1.55 -15.10
C LYS A 169 -8.73 0.81 -14.94
N SER A 170 -9.68 1.43 -14.22
CA SER A 170 -11.04 0.88 -14.12
C SER A 170 -11.72 0.87 -15.49
N PRO A 171 -12.53 -0.16 -15.81
CA PRO A 171 -13.31 -0.18 -17.05
C PRO A 171 -14.23 1.03 -17.19
N MET A 172 -14.37 1.55 -18.41
CA MET A 172 -15.31 2.65 -18.69
C MET A 172 -16.74 2.11 -18.69
N LYS A 173 -17.64 2.70 -17.91
CA LYS A 173 -19.04 2.24 -17.77
C LYS A 173 -19.91 2.38 -19.04
N ASN A 174 -19.45 3.02 -20.12
CA ASN A 174 -20.32 3.43 -21.24
C ASN A 174 -19.95 2.89 -22.64
N GLN A 175 -19.13 1.84 -22.78
CA GLN A 175 -18.85 1.26 -24.12
C GLN A 175 -19.71 0.05 -24.50
N GLN A 176 -20.57 -0.46 -23.60
CA GLN A 176 -21.42 -1.62 -23.91
C GLN A 176 -22.75 -1.27 -24.62
N GLN A 177 -23.10 0.00 -24.83
CA GLN A 177 -24.34 0.36 -25.53
C GLN A 177 -24.22 0.63 -27.04
N THR A 178 -23.02 0.74 -27.60
CA THR A 178 -22.86 1.07 -29.04
C THR A 178 -22.57 -0.14 -29.93
N GLN A 179 -22.51 -1.37 -29.39
CA GLN A 179 -22.14 -2.57 -30.14
C GLN A 179 -23.27 -3.60 -30.30
N GLN A 180 -24.54 -3.21 -30.11
CA GLN A 180 -25.71 -4.05 -30.38
C GLN A 180 -26.62 -3.53 -31.52
N GLN A 181 -26.22 -2.49 -32.26
CA GLN A 181 -27.07 -1.92 -33.32
C GLN A 181 -26.54 -2.06 -34.76
N SER A 182 -25.55 -2.93 -35.01
CA SER A 182 -24.98 -3.08 -36.37
C SER A 182 -25.17 -4.46 -37.02
N ASN A 183 -25.95 -5.37 -36.45
CA ASN A 183 -26.27 -6.66 -37.08
C ASN A 183 -27.78 -6.89 -37.19
N SER A 184 -28.45 -6.13 -38.06
CA SER A 184 -29.71 -6.57 -38.67
C SER A 184 -29.67 -6.27 -40.16
N ILE A 185 -29.34 -7.31 -40.93
CA ILE A 185 -29.42 -7.32 -42.39
C ILE A 185 -30.90 -7.29 -42.76
N SER A 186 -31.31 -6.36 -43.62
CA SER A 186 -32.60 -6.42 -44.32
C SER A 186 -32.44 -5.83 -45.71
N LEU A 187 -32.71 -6.68 -46.71
CA LEU A 187 -32.81 -6.34 -48.12
C LEU A 187 -34.01 -5.42 -48.35
N THR A 188 -33.86 -4.39 -49.20
CA THR A 188 -34.66 -4.14 -50.43
C THR A 188 -34.52 -2.69 -50.91
N THR A 189 -34.83 -2.54 -52.19
CA THR A 189 -34.54 -1.46 -53.14
C THR A 189 -35.47 -0.23 -53.08
N ALA A 190 -34.94 0.87 -53.63
CA ALA A 190 -35.62 1.89 -54.45
C ALA A 190 -36.23 3.16 -53.80
N SER A 191 -35.68 4.30 -54.27
CA SER A 191 -36.38 5.50 -54.77
C SER A 191 -37.05 6.53 -53.83
N SER A 192 -36.38 7.70 -53.77
CA SER A 192 -36.85 9.05 -54.15
C SER A 192 -37.77 9.92 -53.25
N ILE A 193 -37.41 11.21 -53.25
CA ILE A 193 -38.22 12.46 -53.09
C ILE A 193 -38.53 13.01 -51.67
N SER A 194 -37.84 14.12 -51.38
CA SER A 194 -38.27 15.41 -50.80
C SER A 194 -39.67 15.54 -50.16
N ARG A 195 -39.74 16.10 -48.94
CA ARG A 195 -40.36 17.41 -48.62
C ARG A 195 -40.39 17.72 -47.12
N ARG A 196 -40.39 19.03 -46.83
CA ARG A 196 -40.38 19.68 -45.51
C ARG A 196 -41.75 19.70 -44.81
N ALA A 197 -41.65 19.98 -43.50
CA ALA A 197 -42.41 20.98 -42.71
C ALA A 197 -43.58 20.52 -41.81
N GLY A 198 -43.42 20.85 -40.52
CA GLY A 198 -44.42 21.63 -39.76
C GLY A 198 -45.29 20.87 -38.77
N GLY A 199 -45.34 21.34 -37.52
CA GLY A 199 -46.46 21.02 -36.62
C GLY A 199 -46.13 21.09 -35.12
N ASN A 200 -46.76 22.03 -34.44
CA ASN A 200 -46.64 22.37 -33.02
C ASN A 200 -47.12 21.30 -32.01
N SER A 201 -46.58 21.42 -30.78
CA SER A 201 -46.99 20.98 -29.42
C SER A 201 -48.49 21.09 -29.07
N PRO A 202 -48.95 20.85 -27.80
CA PRO A 202 -48.48 19.97 -26.69
C PRO A 202 -49.63 19.09 -26.10
N GLN A 203 -49.34 18.15 -25.17
CA GLN A 203 -50.14 17.93 -23.94
C GLN A 203 -49.54 16.85 -23.03
N ASN A 204 -49.44 17.19 -21.74
CA ASN A 204 -49.19 16.31 -20.60
C ASN A 204 -50.55 15.74 -20.11
N PRO A 205 -50.65 14.62 -19.37
CA PRO A 205 -50.46 14.74 -17.92
C PRO A 205 -49.87 13.49 -17.19
N THR A 206 -49.18 13.80 -16.09
CA THR A 206 -49.05 13.10 -14.79
C THR A 206 -49.25 11.58 -14.68
N ALA A 207 -48.23 10.89 -14.16
CA ALA A 207 -48.40 9.86 -13.12
C ALA A 207 -47.12 9.76 -12.26
N PHE A 208 -47.30 9.98 -10.95
CA PHE A 208 -46.37 9.60 -9.91
C PHE A 208 -46.33 8.07 -9.80
N SER A 209 -45.14 7.47 -9.70
CA SER A 209 -44.99 6.16 -9.06
C SER A 209 -43.80 6.18 -8.12
N LEU A 210 -44.16 6.00 -6.85
CA LEU A 210 -43.33 5.72 -5.70
C LEU A 210 -42.72 4.33 -5.89
N ASN A 211 -41.40 4.17 -5.74
CA ASN A 211 -40.77 2.85 -5.62
C ASN A 211 -40.04 2.79 -4.29
N GLN A 212 -40.72 2.19 -3.32
CA GLN A 212 -40.13 1.58 -2.14
C GLN A 212 -40.36 0.08 -2.32
N GLU A 213 -39.29 -0.70 -2.43
CA GLU A 213 -39.28 -2.06 -1.89
C GLU A 213 -37.85 -2.58 -1.76
N ALA A 214 -37.57 -3.02 -0.53
CA ALA A 214 -36.44 -3.83 -0.17
C ALA A 214 -36.65 -5.27 -0.67
N SER A 215 -35.57 -5.99 -1.01
CA SER A 215 -35.28 -7.33 -0.46
C SER A 215 -34.06 -7.97 -1.14
N THR A 216 -33.11 -8.34 -0.27
CA THR A 216 -32.30 -9.57 -0.24
C THR A 216 -31.96 -10.32 -1.53
N SER A 217 -30.66 -10.53 -1.75
CA SER A 217 -30.15 -11.72 -2.44
C SER A 217 -28.95 -12.32 -1.68
N THR A 218 -29.10 -13.60 -1.37
CA THR A 218 -28.26 -14.51 -0.59
C THR A 218 -26.97 -14.92 -1.30
N ASN A 219 -25.87 -15.07 -0.54
CA ASN A 219 -24.59 -15.65 -0.98
C ASN A 219 -24.68 -17.18 -1.14
N PRO A 220 -24.22 -17.79 -2.26
CA PRO A 220 -24.36 -19.23 -2.49
C PRO A 220 -23.12 -20.08 -2.13
N TRP A 221 -22.26 -19.65 -1.21
CA TRP A 221 -21.10 -20.44 -0.78
C TRP A 221 -21.01 -20.49 0.76
N ALA A 222 -21.80 -21.38 1.36
CA ALA A 222 -21.63 -21.85 2.73
C ALA A 222 -22.10 -23.30 2.81
N SER A 223 -21.20 -24.21 3.19
CA SER A 223 -21.51 -25.60 3.56
C SER A 223 -21.17 -25.84 5.03
N PRO A 224 -21.83 -26.79 5.69
CA PRO A 224 -22.21 -26.69 7.10
C PRO A 224 -21.19 -27.29 8.07
N MET A 225 -21.20 -26.79 9.30
CA MET A 225 -20.49 -27.32 10.45
C MET A 225 -21.23 -28.56 10.97
N GLU A 226 -20.59 -29.73 10.93
CA GLU A 226 -21.08 -30.93 11.64
C GLU A 226 -20.52 -30.98 13.06
N VAL A 227 -21.43 -31.16 14.00
CA VAL A 227 -21.19 -31.35 15.43
C VAL A 227 -20.93 -32.84 15.67
N PHE A 228 -19.74 -33.19 16.17
CA PHE A 228 -19.45 -34.52 16.68
C PHE A 228 -19.17 -34.45 18.19
N ARG A 229 -19.86 -35.27 18.98
CA ARG A 229 -19.76 -35.32 20.44
C ARG A 229 -19.47 -36.76 20.90
N GLY A 230 -18.36 -36.93 21.62
CA GLY A 230 -18.07 -38.03 22.56
C GLY A 230 -16.95 -39.00 22.16
N PRO A 231 -16.30 -39.73 23.12
CA PRO A 231 -16.44 -39.72 24.58
C PRO A 231 -15.15 -39.32 25.35
N ALA A 232 -15.32 -39.07 26.65
CA ALA A 232 -14.22 -38.91 27.62
C ALA A 232 -13.71 -40.29 28.06
N ASP A 233 -12.39 -40.43 28.25
CA ASP A 233 -11.82 -41.25 29.34
C ASP A 233 -10.31 -41.03 29.53
N ASN A 234 -9.92 -41.18 30.78
CA ASN A 234 -8.62 -40.94 31.41
C ASN A 234 -7.45 -41.75 30.83
N ALA A 235 -6.27 -41.13 30.70
CA ALA A 235 -4.95 -41.76 30.90
C ALA A 235 -3.90 -40.65 31.10
N PHE A 236 -3.53 -40.36 32.34
CA PHE A 236 -2.39 -40.93 33.08
C PHE A 236 -1.07 -40.17 32.83
N ASP A 237 -0.64 -39.50 33.90
CA ASP A 237 0.67 -38.88 34.11
C ASP A 237 1.83 -39.80 33.70
N MET A 238 2.78 -39.28 32.94
CA MET A 238 4.20 -39.60 33.11
C MET A 238 5.03 -38.70 32.21
N TYR A 239 5.81 -37.77 32.77
CA TYR A 239 7.23 -37.54 32.47
C TYR A 239 7.73 -36.43 33.39
N GLY A 240 8.44 -36.87 34.43
CA GLY A 240 8.90 -36.04 35.53
C GLY A 240 9.98 -35.03 35.13
N TYR A 241 9.79 -33.81 35.63
CA TYR A 241 10.85 -32.83 35.82
C TYR A 241 11.67 -33.23 37.06
N ASN A 242 12.95 -33.52 36.87
CA ASN A 242 13.92 -33.58 37.95
C ASN A 242 14.52 -32.17 38.13
N ILE A 243 13.90 -31.37 39.00
CA ILE A 243 14.48 -30.12 39.54
C ILE A 243 15.39 -30.55 40.69
N GLN A 244 16.70 -30.48 40.48
CA GLN A 244 17.65 -30.52 41.58
C GLN A 244 18.08 -29.09 41.90
N SER A 245 17.62 -28.63 43.05
CA SER A 245 17.96 -27.38 43.71
C SER A 245 19.44 -27.36 44.14
N MET A 246 20.19 -26.34 43.73
CA MET A 246 21.33 -25.83 44.49
C MET A 246 21.23 -24.31 44.57
N GLN A 247 21.29 -23.82 45.80
CA GLN A 247 21.22 -22.42 46.19
C GLN A 247 22.52 -21.65 45.89
N PRO A 248 22.48 -20.29 45.94
CA PRO A 248 23.48 -19.43 45.35
C PRO A 248 24.63 -19.12 46.33
N ASN A 249 25.83 -18.95 45.81
CA ASN A 249 26.86 -18.14 46.46
C ASN A 249 27.70 -17.43 45.40
N GLY A 250 27.99 -16.16 45.65
CA GLY A 250 28.51 -15.20 44.68
C GLY A 250 29.99 -15.37 44.35
N GLU A 251 30.44 -14.67 43.32
CA GLU A 251 31.37 -13.54 43.46
C GLU A 251 31.62 -12.89 42.09
N TYR A 252 31.85 -11.59 42.16
CA TYR A 252 32.02 -10.63 41.08
C TYR A 252 33.48 -10.62 40.62
N LEU A 253 33.78 -10.81 39.34
CA LEU A 253 35.09 -10.44 38.76
C LEU A 253 34.94 -9.93 37.32
N ASP A 254 35.11 -8.60 37.20
CA ASP A 254 35.45 -7.86 35.99
C ASP A 254 36.77 -8.35 35.38
N PHE A 255 36.86 -8.41 34.05
CA PHE A 255 38.13 -8.58 33.34
C PHE A 255 38.23 -7.54 32.21
N GLU A 256 38.62 -6.32 32.58
CA GLU A 256 39.23 -5.36 31.65
C GLU A 256 40.74 -5.68 31.55
N SER A 257 41.23 -5.90 30.33
CA SER A 257 42.66 -5.87 30.04
C SER A 257 42.94 -4.81 28.97
N GLN A 258 43.33 -3.63 29.41
CA GLN A 258 44.13 -2.68 28.63
C GLN A 258 45.48 -3.31 28.28
N ARG A 259 45.90 -3.22 27.01
CA ARG A 259 47.33 -3.08 26.67
C ARG A 259 47.52 -2.35 25.32
N MET A 260 47.93 -1.08 25.49
CA MET A 260 48.98 -0.32 24.79
C MET A 260 49.04 -0.31 23.25
N MET A 261 48.91 0.93 22.74
CA MET A 261 49.46 1.43 21.49
C MET A 261 50.94 1.04 21.29
N ASN A 262 51.31 0.77 20.04
CA ASN A 262 52.61 1.20 19.53
C ASN A 262 52.47 1.61 18.06
N MET A 263 52.89 2.84 17.77
CA MET A 263 53.14 3.34 16.42
C MET A 263 54.53 2.90 15.98
N MET A 264 54.62 2.30 14.78
CA MET A 264 55.67 2.52 13.78
C MET A 264 55.20 1.93 12.44
#